data_AF-A0A9E2UCY8-F1
#
_entry.id   AF-A0A9E2UCY8-F1
#
_cell.length_a   1.000
_cell.length_b   1.000
_cell.length_c   1.000
_cell.angle_alpha   90.00
_cell.angle_beta   90.00
_cell.angle_gamma   90.00
#
_symmetry.space_group_name_H-M   'P 1'
#
loop_
_entity.id
_entity.type
_entity.pdbx_description
1 polymer ?
#
loop_
_entity_poly.entity_id
_entity_poly.type
_entity_poly.pdbx_seq_one_letter_code
_entity_poly.pdbx_strand_id
1 'polypeptide(L)'
;MSAVGYVAEMRRIDEEIIALSRAHGPEAITRRVYRLYQKVSIAGDLVALTAVGRAIDDAITLLSNPSDLYLLKAHAAFKLHKLADVHAALLAVSSVYDSDEGRLIRADLDFQHGRYQPAESGYVDVLGYERSWGALARLAHLRGKMGNAPGADCLYEEAEDQLTAKEMRAYAWLEVQRGFLDFAHGRREEARLHYRRADAAYPGYWLVEEHVAELLGAEGRYEEAAGMFERIASTVNRPDLEQAIGELYELAGQDRRAAYWKERALRGYLQSVQRGEVHYYHHLVDYYTDVAEDGAAAVKWAGEDLQLRVNFATQAALAWALYCDRRFSDAVQWIDRALACGVVDPLLDFRASEIYRAAGNEIEARNLREGALNLNPTVAGFHVHH
;
A
#
# COMPACT_ATOMS: atom_id res chain seq x y z
N MET A 1 -13.46 14.95 25.53
CA MET A 1 -12.63 14.44 24.42
C MET A 1 -12.80 12.93 24.40
N SER A 2 -13.24 12.37 23.26
CA SER A 2 -13.55 10.94 23.12
C SER A 2 -12.42 10.06 23.66
N ALA A 3 -12.76 9.08 24.50
CA ALA A 3 -11.82 8.07 25.02
C ALA A 3 -11.51 6.95 24.00
N VAL A 4 -11.92 7.13 22.74
CA VAL A 4 -11.88 6.12 21.67
C VAL A 4 -11.37 6.77 20.38
N GLY A 5 -10.62 6.02 19.58
CA GLY A 5 -10.07 6.46 18.28
C GLY A 5 -8.54 6.48 18.23
N TYR A 6 -8.00 7.00 17.13
CA TYR A 6 -6.56 6.95 16.82
C TYR A 6 -5.68 7.57 17.90
N VAL A 7 -5.95 8.82 18.27
CA VAL A 7 -5.14 9.56 19.27
C VAL A 7 -5.15 8.86 20.64
N ALA A 8 -6.29 8.28 21.03
CA ALA A 8 -6.42 7.58 22.31
C ALA A 8 -5.63 6.26 22.31
N GLU A 9 -5.69 5.47 21.22
CA GLU A 9 -4.92 4.24 21.09
C GLU A 9 -3.41 4.53 21.05
N MET A 10 -2.97 5.54 20.29
CA MET A 10 -1.56 5.94 20.22
C MET A 10 -1.00 6.35 21.59
N ARG A 11 -1.76 7.12 22.38
CA ARG A 11 -1.37 7.49 23.75
C ARG A 11 -1.23 6.26 24.65
N ARG A 12 -2.18 5.34 24.60
CA ARG A 12 -2.12 4.10 25.38
C ARG A 12 -0.90 3.26 25.00
N ILE A 13 -0.60 3.14 23.71
CA ILE A 13 0.61 2.44 23.24
C ILE A 13 1.87 3.11 23.79
N ASP A 14 1.95 4.44 23.80
CA ASP A 14 3.07 5.18 24.37
C ASP A 14 3.25 4.91 25.88
N GLU A 15 2.16 4.93 26.64
CA GLU A 15 2.18 4.61 28.07
C GLU A 15 2.66 3.17 28.32
N GLU A 16 2.19 2.21 27.51
CA GLU A 16 2.63 0.81 27.56
C GLU A 16 4.13 0.65 27.22
N ILE A 17 4.64 1.36 26.21
CA ILE A 17 6.07 1.36 25.87
C ILE A 17 6.92 1.90 27.03
N ILE A 18 6.49 3.00 27.65
CA ILE A 18 7.19 3.59 28.81
C ILE A 18 7.21 2.61 29.98
N ALA A 19 6.07 1.98 30.30
CA ALA A 19 6.00 0.99 31.36
C ALA A 19 6.93 -0.21 31.10
N LEU A 20 6.92 -0.73 29.87
CA LEU A 20 7.75 -1.86 29.46
C LEU A 20 9.25 -1.53 29.43
N SER A 21 9.64 -0.26 29.21
CA SER A 21 11.05 0.17 29.25
C SER A 21 11.71 0.00 30.63
N ARG A 22 10.91 -0.11 31.69
CA ARG A 22 11.37 -0.32 33.07
C ARG A 22 11.28 -1.78 33.52
N ALA A 23 10.63 -2.62 32.73
CA ALA A 23 10.47 -4.04 33.00
C ALA A 23 11.66 -4.83 32.41
N HIS A 24 11.93 -6.01 32.99
CA HIS A 24 13.05 -6.85 32.61
C HIS A 24 12.58 -8.27 32.30
N GLY A 25 13.39 -9.00 31.54
CA GLY A 25 13.15 -10.40 31.20
C GLY A 25 12.54 -10.62 29.81
N PRO A 26 12.47 -11.88 29.36
CA PRO A 26 12.08 -12.24 28.00
C PRO A 26 10.74 -11.66 27.54
N GLU A 27 9.69 -11.80 28.37
CA GLU A 27 8.35 -11.33 28.02
C GLU A 27 8.30 -9.81 27.85
N ALA A 28 8.97 -9.06 28.74
CA ALA A 28 9.02 -7.61 28.69
C ALA A 28 9.72 -7.11 27.41
N ILE A 29 10.81 -7.77 27.01
CA ILE A 29 11.55 -7.48 25.78
C ILE A 29 10.62 -7.69 24.57
N THR A 30 10.01 -8.87 24.44
CA THR A 30 9.12 -9.20 23.32
C THR A 30 7.95 -8.21 23.22
N ARG A 31 7.25 -7.95 24.33
CA ARG A 31 6.10 -7.04 24.37
C ARG A 31 6.50 -5.61 24.02
N ARG A 32 7.68 -5.15 24.48
CA ARG A 32 8.17 -3.81 24.16
C ARG A 32 8.39 -3.64 22.66
N VAL A 33 9.06 -4.61 22.03
CA VAL A 33 9.32 -4.58 20.59
C VAL A 33 8.01 -4.65 19.80
N TYR A 34 7.06 -5.50 20.21
CA TYR A 34 5.73 -5.55 19.61
C TYR A 34 5.01 -4.20 19.68
N ARG A 35 5.07 -3.50 20.82
CA ARG A 35 4.45 -2.17 20.96
C ARG A 35 5.14 -1.09 20.15
N LEU A 36 6.46 -1.15 20.05
CA LEU A 36 7.21 -0.26 19.16
C LEU A 36 6.78 -0.45 17.70
N TYR A 37 6.72 -1.70 17.23
CA TYR A 37 6.19 -2.04 15.90
C TYR A 37 4.75 -1.57 15.72
N GLN A 38 3.88 -1.86 16.68
CA GLN A 38 2.47 -1.47 16.62
C GLN A 38 2.34 0.05 16.50
N LYS A 39 3.09 0.82 17.29
CA LYS A 39 3.08 2.30 17.23
C LYS A 39 3.40 2.80 15.83
N VAL A 40 4.55 2.39 15.29
CA VAL A 40 5.04 2.91 14.00
C VAL A 40 4.19 2.39 12.83
N SER A 41 3.71 1.15 12.91
CA SER A 41 2.84 0.57 11.88
C SER A 41 1.46 1.21 11.87
N ILE A 42 0.90 1.58 13.02
CA ILE A 42 -0.38 2.28 13.10
C ILE A 42 -0.22 3.73 12.63
N ALA A 43 0.91 4.36 12.91
CA ALA A 43 1.21 5.73 12.47
C ALA A 43 1.58 5.84 10.97
N GLY A 44 1.83 4.73 10.28
CA GLY A 44 2.28 4.74 8.89
C GLY A 44 3.69 5.32 8.69
N ASP A 45 4.54 5.30 9.73
CA ASP A 45 5.88 5.87 9.71
C ASP A 45 6.92 4.81 9.30
N LEU A 46 7.22 4.74 7.99
CA LEU A 46 8.15 3.77 7.41
C LEU A 46 9.61 4.04 7.81
N VAL A 47 9.98 5.30 8.06
CA VAL A 47 11.32 5.67 8.53
C VAL A 47 11.52 5.13 9.95
N ALA A 48 10.55 5.34 10.84
CA ALA A 48 10.59 4.80 12.19
C ALA A 48 10.51 3.27 12.19
N LEU A 49 9.77 2.65 11.25
CA LEU A 49 9.71 1.20 11.11
C LEU A 49 11.07 0.57 10.80
N THR A 50 11.93 1.26 10.03
CA THR A 50 13.32 0.80 9.81
C THR A 50 14.13 0.75 11.11
N ALA A 51 13.92 1.70 12.03
CA ALA A 51 14.57 1.67 13.34
C ALA A 51 14.02 0.53 14.24
N VAL A 52 12.72 0.27 14.16
CA VAL A 52 12.10 -0.87 14.86
C VAL A 52 12.65 -2.21 14.36
N GLY A 53 12.96 -2.34 13.07
CA GLY A 53 13.63 -3.53 12.53
C GLY A 53 14.91 -3.89 13.29
N ARG A 54 15.75 -2.89 13.62
CA ARG A 54 16.97 -3.12 14.42
C ARG A 54 16.65 -3.54 15.85
N ALA A 55 15.62 -2.95 16.46
CA ALA A 55 15.19 -3.34 17.80
C ALA A 55 14.64 -4.78 17.84
N ILE A 56 14.01 -5.25 16.76
CA ILE A 56 13.61 -6.66 16.59
C ILE A 56 14.85 -7.54 16.53
N ASP A 57 15.84 -7.20 15.70
CA ASP A 57 17.09 -7.97 15.57
C ASP A 57 17.83 -8.09 16.90
N ASP A 58 18.01 -6.97 17.61
CA ASP A 58 18.65 -6.95 18.93
C ASP A 58 17.90 -7.86 19.90
N ALA A 59 16.56 -7.77 19.95
CA ALA A 59 15.75 -8.59 20.83
C ALA A 59 15.82 -10.09 20.51
N ILE A 60 15.88 -10.48 19.23
CA ILE A 60 16.05 -11.88 18.82
C ILE A 60 17.32 -12.48 19.45
N THR A 61 18.42 -11.72 19.52
CA THR A 61 19.69 -12.21 20.11
C THR A 61 19.62 -12.45 21.63
N LEU A 62 18.64 -11.85 22.30
CA LEU A 62 18.49 -11.91 23.76
C LEU A 62 17.55 -13.02 24.24
N LEU A 63 16.83 -13.67 23.33
CA LEU A 63 15.76 -14.61 23.67
C LEU A 63 16.11 -16.03 23.24
N SER A 64 15.83 -17.01 24.10
CA SER A 64 16.02 -18.42 23.77
C SER A 64 15.00 -18.95 22.76
N ASN A 65 13.78 -18.38 22.73
CA ASN A 65 12.69 -18.79 21.84
C ASN A 65 12.04 -17.56 21.17
N PRO A 66 12.67 -16.98 20.13
CA PRO A 66 12.22 -15.72 19.52
C PRO A 66 11.20 -15.89 18.37
N SER A 67 10.44 -16.99 18.30
CA SER A 67 9.54 -17.29 17.17
C SER A 67 8.60 -16.13 16.82
N ASP A 68 7.94 -15.54 17.80
CA ASP A 68 7.03 -14.39 17.60
C ASP A 68 7.74 -13.16 17.02
N LEU A 69 9.02 -12.96 17.34
CA LEU A 69 9.81 -11.85 16.81
C LEU A 69 10.22 -12.08 15.36
N TYR A 70 10.36 -13.32 14.91
CA TYR A 70 10.59 -13.61 13.49
C TYR A 70 9.34 -13.36 12.64
N LEU A 71 8.12 -13.67 13.15
CA LEU A 71 6.87 -13.24 12.50
C LEU A 71 6.79 -11.71 12.42
N LEU A 72 7.09 -11.03 13.52
CA LEU A 72 7.12 -9.56 13.56
C LEU A 72 8.14 -8.97 12.59
N LYS A 73 9.33 -9.60 12.48
CA LYS A 73 10.37 -9.24 11.51
C LYS A 73 9.88 -9.39 10.08
N ALA A 74 9.21 -10.50 9.77
CA ALA A 74 8.63 -10.75 8.45
C ALA A 74 7.61 -9.66 8.06
N HIS A 75 6.71 -9.29 8.98
CA HIS A 75 5.76 -8.20 8.73
C HIS A 75 6.42 -6.84 8.53
N ALA A 76 7.41 -6.49 9.36
CA ALA A 76 8.14 -5.24 9.23
C ALA A 76 8.91 -5.17 7.90
N ALA A 77 9.57 -6.26 7.50
CA ALA A 77 10.25 -6.37 6.22
C ALA A 77 9.28 -6.25 5.04
N PHE A 78 8.10 -6.87 5.13
CA PHE A 78 7.08 -6.82 4.08
C PHE A 78 6.62 -5.37 3.83
N LYS A 79 6.30 -4.63 4.90
CA LYS A 79 5.93 -3.20 4.82
C LYS A 79 7.03 -2.30 4.26
N LEU A 80 8.29 -2.69 4.37
CA LEU A 80 9.45 -1.97 3.84
C LEU A 80 9.87 -2.46 2.44
N HIS A 81 9.07 -3.33 1.82
CA HIS A 81 9.34 -3.97 0.52
C HIS A 81 10.66 -4.77 0.49
N LYS A 82 11.14 -5.24 1.66
CA LYS A 82 12.34 -6.07 1.77
C LYS A 82 11.99 -7.56 1.66
N LEU A 83 11.49 -7.98 0.50
CA LEU A 83 10.89 -9.31 0.32
C LEU A 83 11.85 -10.48 0.60
N ALA A 84 13.15 -10.31 0.31
CA ALA A 84 14.18 -11.29 0.68
C ALA A 84 14.30 -11.47 2.21
N ASP A 85 14.20 -10.37 2.97
CA ASP A 85 14.24 -10.41 4.43
C ASP A 85 12.97 -11.05 5.02
N VAL A 86 11.81 -10.90 4.36
CA VAL A 86 10.58 -11.62 4.72
C VAL A 86 10.82 -13.13 4.61
N HIS A 87 11.35 -13.59 3.48
CA HIS A 87 11.62 -15.00 3.25
C HIS A 87 12.64 -15.55 4.26
N ALA A 88 13.73 -14.82 4.50
CA ALA A 88 14.73 -15.19 5.50
C ALA A 88 14.15 -15.28 6.92
N ALA A 89 13.28 -14.33 7.31
CA ALA A 89 12.64 -14.34 8.62
C ALA A 89 11.69 -15.54 8.79
N LEU A 90 10.93 -15.89 7.75
CA LEU A 90 10.03 -17.05 7.79
C LEU A 90 10.79 -18.38 7.91
N LEU A 91 11.95 -18.51 7.24
CA LEU A 91 12.78 -19.72 7.28
C LEU A 91 13.65 -19.85 8.54
N ALA A 92 13.78 -18.79 9.33
CA ALA A 92 14.66 -18.79 10.49
C ALA A 92 14.22 -19.81 11.57
N VAL A 93 12.92 -20.09 11.67
CA VAL A 93 12.36 -21.04 12.63
C VAL A 93 11.22 -21.83 11.98
N SER A 94 11.28 -23.17 12.01
CA SER A 94 10.25 -24.03 11.39
C SER A 94 8.84 -23.76 11.91
N SER A 95 8.68 -23.51 13.21
CA SER A 95 7.36 -23.19 13.79
C SER A 95 6.74 -21.92 13.20
N VAL A 96 7.57 -20.95 12.78
CA VAL A 96 7.11 -19.72 12.10
C VAL A 96 6.70 -20.05 10.67
N TYR A 97 7.55 -20.76 9.93
CA TYR A 97 7.25 -21.20 8.57
C TYR A 97 5.95 -22.02 8.48
N ASP A 98 5.73 -22.92 9.43
CA ASP A 98 4.59 -23.85 9.44
C ASP A 98 3.33 -23.24 10.04
N SER A 99 3.42 -22.13 10.77
CA SER A 99 2.27 -21.42 11.35
C SER A 99 1.31 -20.88 10.28
N ASP A 100 0.04 -20.72 10.64
CA ASP A 100 -1.01 -20.18 9.76
C ASP A 100 -0.67 -18.77 9.26
N GLU A 101 -0.17 -17.89 10.13
CA GLU A 101 0.31 -16.56 9.72
C GLU A 101 1.52 -16.66 8.79
N GLY A 102 2.45 -17.58 9.05
CA GLY A 102 3.57 -17.85 8.15
C GLY A 102 3.11 -18.27 6.75
N ARG A 103 2.05 -19.09 6.66
CA ARG A 103 1.44 -19.48 5.37
C ARG A 103 0.78 -18.28 4.68
N LEU A 104 0.08 -17.42 5.41
CA LEU A 104 -0.51 -16.19 4.87
C LEU A 104 0.57 -15.23 4.32
N ILE A 105 1.67 -15.00 5.05
CA ILE A 105 2.76 -14.13 4.57
C ILE A 105 3.42 -14.72 3.31
N ARG A 106 3.54 -16.05 3.19
CA ARG A 106 4.03 -16.66 1.94
C ARG A 106 3.07 -16.43 0.77
N ALA A 107 1.76 -16.52 1.00
CA ALA A 107 0.77 -16.16 -0.02
C ALA A 107 0.85 -14.67 -0.39
N ASP A 108 1.10 -13.79 0.58
CA ASP A 108 1.36 -12.36 0.33
C ASP A 108 2.62 -12.16 -0.55
N LEU A 109 3.68 -12.96 -0.33
CA LEU A 109 4.88 -12.96 -1.20
C LEU A 109 4.57 -13.49 -2.60
N ASP A 110 3.78 -14.56 -2.72
CA ASP A 110 3.34 -15.07 -4.01
C ASP A 110 2.60 -14.00 -4.81
N PHE A 111 1.69 -13.25 -4.15
CA PHE A 111 1.01 -12.11 -4.77
C PHE A 111 2.01 -11.03 -5.23
N GLN A 112 2.95 -10.63 -4.37
CA GLN A 112 3.98 -9.64 -4.71
C GLN A 112 4.91 -10.09 -5.85
N HIS A 113 5.08 -11.39 -6.06
CA HIS A 113 5.86 -11.97 -7.16
C HIS A 113 5.00 -12.37 -8.38
N GLY A 114 3.76 -11.88 -8.47
CA GLY A 114 2.88 -12.13 -9.62
C GLY A 114 2.37 -13.59 -9.71
N ARG A 115 2.57 -14.39 -8.66
CA ARG A 115 2.11 -15.78 -8.57
C ARG A 115 0.69 -15.82 -7.97
N TYR A 116 -0.28 -15.23 -8.66
CA TYR A 116 -1.64 -15.02 -8.12
C TYR A 116 -2.39 -16.32 -7.81
N GLN A 117 -2.25 -17.37 -8.65
CA GLN A 117 -2.88 -18.67 -8.38
C GLN A 117 -2.32 -19.35 -7.11
N PRO A 118 -0.99 -19.48 -6.93
CA PRO A 118 -0.40 -19.91 -5.67
C PRO A 118 -0.83 -19.04 -4.47
N ALA A 119 -0.87 -17.72 -4.63
CA ALA A 119 -1.32 -16.82 -3.57
C ALA A 119 -2.78 -17.11 -3.15
N GLU A 120 -3.70 -17.23 -4.10
CA GLU A 120 -5.10 -17.56 -3.80
C GLU A 120 -5.22 -18.91 -3.09
N SER A 121 -4.50 -19.93 -3.58
CA SER A 121 -4.49 -21.26 -2.96
C SER A 121 -3.97 -21.21 -1.53
N GLY A 122 -2.89 -20.47 -1.27
CA GLY A 122 -2.34 -20.29 0.08
C GLY A 122 -3.33 -19.62 1.05
N TYR A 123 -4.08 -18.61 0.60
CA TYR A 123 -5.13 -18.01 1.42
C TYR A 123 -6.30 -18.97 1.68
N VAL A 124 -6.77 -19.66 0.63
CA VAL A 124 -7.89 -20.62 0.73
C VAL A 124 -7.54 -21.79 1.65
N ASP A 125 -6.30 -22.29 1.57
CA ASP A 125 -5.83 -23.37 2.43
C ASP A 125 -5.89 -22.99 3.90
N VAL A 126 -5.42 -21.79 4.27
CA VAL A 126 -5.52 -21.30 5.67
C VAL A 126 -6.98 -21.15 6.10
N LEU A 127 -7.82 -20.56 5.24
CA LEU A 127 -9.25 -20.40 5.50
C LEU A 127 -10.03 -21.73 5.63
N GLY A 128 -9.47 -22.83 5.14
CA GLY A 128 -10.00 -24.18 5.35
C GLY A 128 -9.86 -24.68 6.79
N TYR A 129 -8.91 -24.12 7.55
CA TYR A 129 -8.67 -24.47 8.96
C TYR A 129 -9.19 -23.38 9.92
N GLU A 130 -8.85 -22.13 9.66
CA GLU A 130 -9.23 -20.98 10.49
C GLU A 130 -9.74 -19.83 9.61
N ARG A 131 -11.01 -19.45 9.82
CA ARG A 131 -11.64 -18.32 9.11
C ARG A 131 -11.41 -16.99 9.84
N SER A 132 -10.15 -16.57 9.92
CA SER A 132 -9.80 -15.29 10.54
C SER A 132 -10.13 -14.10 9.62
N TRP A 133 -10.50 -12.96 10.21
CA TRP A 133 -10.78 -11.73 9.45
C TRP A 133 -9.60 -11.32 8.55
N GLY A 134 -8.36 -11.52 9.03
CA GLY A 134 -7.15 -11.13 8.30
C GLY A 134 -6.85 -12.03 7.10
N ALA A 135 -7.24 -13.30 7.13
CA ALA A 135 -7.13 -14.20 5.98
C ALA A 135 -8.24 -13.90 4.94
N LEU A 136 -9.46 -13.64 5.41
CA LEU A 136 -10.60 -13.25 4.56
C LEU A 136 -10.30 -11.95 3.80
N ALA A 137 -9.78 -10.93 4.50
CA ALA A 137 -9.42 -9.66 3.89
C ALA A 137 -8.32 -9.76 2.82
N ARG A 138 -7.31 -10.62 3.02
CA ARG A 138 -6.26 -10.87 2.01
C ARG A 138 -6.83 -11.54 0.76
N LEU A 139 -7.69 -12.54 0.94
CA LEU A 139 -8.37 -13.20 -0.18
C LEU A 139 -9.31 -12.22 -0.91
N ALA A 140 -10.02 -11.37 -0.17
CA ALA A 140 -10.86 -10.31 -0.73
C ALA A 140 -10.04 -9.35 -1.61
N HIS A 141 -8.91 -8.85 -1.09
CA HIS A 141 -8.00 -7.98 -1.85
C HIS A 141 -7.55 -8.64 -3.16
N LEU A 142 -7.05 -9.88 -3.11
CA LEU A 142 -6.63 -10.63 -4.29
C LEU A 142 -7.78 -10.75 -5.29
N ARG A 143 -8.94 -11.28 -4.86
CA ARG A 143 -10.08 -11.51 -5.75
C ARG A 143 -10.62 -10.22 -6.36
N GLY A 144 -10.60 -9.12 -5.60
CA GLY A 144 -10.96 -7.80 -6.10
C GLY A 144 -10.02 -7.36 -7.22
N LYS A 145 -8.69 -7.49 -7.03
CA LYS A 145 -7.69 -7.21 -8.07
C LYS A 145 -7.79 -8.13 -9.29
N MET A 146 -8.28 -9.35 -9.11
CA MET A 146 -8.55 -10.29 -10.21
C MET A 146 -9.95 -10.09 -10.85
N GLY A 147 -10.63 -8.98 -10.59
CA GLY A 147 -11.90 -8.61 -11.23
C GLY A 147 -13.16 -9.16 -10.58
N ASN A 148 -13.06 -9.93 -9.49
CA ASN A 148 -14.22 -10.41 -8.74
C ASN A 148 -14.57 -9.44 -7.60
N ALA A 149 -14.98 -8.22 -7.96
CA ALA A 149 -15.37 -7.21 -6.98
C ALA A 149 -16.55 -7.63 -6.08
N PRO A 150 -17.65 -8.23 -6.60
CA PRO A 150 -18.75 -8.68 -5.73
C PRO A 150 -18.31 -9.76 -4.73
N GLY A 151 -17.51 -10.74 -5.16
CA GLY A 151 -16.99 -11.77 -4.27
C GLY A 151 -15.98 -11.24 -3.26
N ALA A 152 -15.21 -10.21 -3.62
CA ALA A 152 -14.33 -9.52 -2.68
C ALA A 152 -15.11 -8.77 -1.60
N ASP A 153 -16.18 -8.06 -1.96
CA ASP A 153 -17.03 -7.36 -0.99
C ASP A 153 -17.69 -8.34 -0.02
N CYS A 154 -18.24 -9.46 -0.50
CA CYS A 154 -18.77 -10.51 0.39
C CYS A 154 -17.72 -11.07 1.37
N LEU A 155 -16.45 -11.19 0.95
CA LEU A 155 -15.38 -11.64 1.83
C LEU A 155 -14.99 -10.57 2.86
N TYR A 156 -15.05 -9.29 2.50
CA TYR A 156 -14.85 -8.21 3.47
C TYR A 156 -16.00 -8.13 4.47
N GLU A 157 -17.25 -8.34 4.05
CA GLU A 157 -18.40 -8.46 4.95
C GLU A 157 -18.23 -9.64 5.91
N GLU A 158 -17.80 -10.81 5.40
CA GLU A 158 -17.52 -11.95 6.28
C GLU A 158 -16.36 -11.65 7.24
N ALA A 159 -15.33 -10.92 6.80
CA ALA A 159 -14.24 -10.50 7.67
C ALA A 159 -14.73 -9.55 8.78
N GLU A 160 -15.67 -8.66 8.47
CA GLU A 160 -16.33 -7.77 9.44
C GLU A 160 -17.10 -8.58 10.50
N ASP A 161 -17.81 -9.63 10.10
CA ASP A 161 -18.55 -10.53 11.01
C ASP A 161 -17.64 -11.28 12.01
N GLN A 162 -16.34 -11.43 11.70
CA GLN A 162 -15.36 -12.03 12.61
C GLN A 162 -14.84 -11.04 13.67
N LEU A 163 -15.08 -9.74 13.52
CA LEU A 163 -14.55 -8.73 14.43
C LEU A 163 -15.41 -8.55 15.68
N THR A 164 -14.74 -8.25 16.78
CA THR A 164 -15.41 -7.86 18.03
C THR A 164 -15.50 -6.34 18.18
N ALA A 165 -16.37 -5.87 19.08
CA ALA A 165 -16.47 -4.45 19.44
C ALA A 165 -15.17 -3.83 20.01
N LYS A 166 -14.14 -4.64 20.30
CA LYS A 166 -12.81 -4.17 20.74
C LYS A 166 -11.85 -3.93 19.57
N GLU A 167 -12.23 -4.32 18.36
CA GLU A 167 -11.38 -4.30 17.16
C GLU A 167 -11.81 -3.21 16.17
N MET A 168 -12.31 -2.07 16.69
CA MET A 168 -12.81 -0.97 15.87
C MET A 168 -11.77 -0.38 14.90
N ARG A 169 -10.46 -0.51 15.19
CA ARG A 169 -9.40 -0.15 14.23
C ARG A 169 -9.36 -1.11 13.04
N ALA A 170 -9.53 -2.41 13.26
CA ALA A 170 -9.60 -3.41 12.18
C ALA A 170 -10.88 -3.21 11.37
N TYR A 171 -12.01 -2.92 12.03
CA TYR A 171 -13.26 -2.55 11.38
C TYR A 171 -13.08 -1.34 10.45
N ALA A 172 -12.50 -0.26 10.97
CA ALA A 172 -12.25 0.93 10.17
C ALA A 172 -11.32 0.65 8.98
N TRP A 173 -10.32 -0.22 9.15
CA TRP A 173 -9.46 -0.64 8.06
C TRP A 173 -10.22 -1.46 6.99
N LEU A 174 -11.10 -2.39 7.37
CA LEU A 174 -11.94 -3.14 6.44
C LEU A 174 -12.86 -2.20 5.64
N GLU A 175 -13.51 -1.26 6.31
CA GLU A 175 -14.34 -0.25 5.63
C GLU A 175 -13.51 0.60 4.66
N VAL A 176 -12.27 0.98 5.00
CA VAL A 176 -11.37 1.63 4.03
C VAL A 176 -11.11 0.72 2.81
N GLN A 177 -10.86 -0.58 3.00
CA GLN A 177 -10.63 -1.49 1.88
C GLN A 177 -11.86 -1.68 0.99
N ARG A 178 -13.07 -1.73 1.57
CA ARG A 178 -14.33 -1.77 0.82
C ARG A 178 -14.55 -0.48 0.04
N GLY A 179 -14.30 0.66 0.67
CA GLY A 179 -14.35 1.96 0.00
C GLY A 179 -13.34 2.10 -1.14
N PHE A 180 -12.12 1.58 -0.96
CA PHE A 180 -11.11 1.52 -2.02
C PHE A 180 -11.56 0.63 -3.18
N LEU A 181 -12.13 -0.54 -2.89
CA LEU A 181 -12.69 -1.43 -3.92
C LEU A 181 -13.80 -0.75 -4.73
N ASP A 182 -14.71 -0.04 -4.07
CA ASP A 182 -15.76 0.72 -4.72
C ASP A 182 -15.22 1.89 -5.54
N PHE A 183 -14.30 2.66 -4.98
CA PHE A 183 -13.69 3.79 -5.64
C PHE A 183 -12.92 3.38 -6.90
N ALA A 184 -12.17 2.27 -6.84
CA ALA A 184 -11.47 1.69 -7.99
C ALA A 184 -12.44 1.31 -9.13
N HIS A 185 -13.71 1.07 -8.84
CA HIS A 185 -14.76 0.76 -9.82
C HIS A 185 -15.75 1.93 -10.04
N GLY A 186 -15.31 3.17 -9.77
CA GLY A 186 -16.10 4.37 -10.04
C GLY A 186 -17.33 4.57 -9.13
N ARG A 187 -17.54 3.71 -8.13
CA ARG A 187 -18.66 3.76 -7.17
C ARG A 187 -18.35 4.71 -6.01
N ARG A 188 -18.31 6.01 -6.34
CA ARG A 188 -17.83 7.08 -5.44
C ARG A 188 -18.71 7.31 -4.22
N GLU A 189 -20.03 7.20 -4.38
CA GLU A 189 -20.96 7.43 -3.27
C GLU A 189 -20.91 6.27 -2.26
N GLU A 190 -20.74 5.04 -2.76
CA GLU A 190 -20.50 3.84 -1.98
C GLU A 190 -19.16 3.93 -1.24
N ALA A 191 -18.09 4.32 -1.92
CA ALA A 191 -16.80 4.59 -1.29
C ALA A 191 -16.90 5.61 -0.15
N ARG A 192 -17.64 6.72 -0.38
CA ARG A 192 -17.90 7.73 0.64
C ARG A 192 -18.69 7.20 1.84
N LEU A 193 -19.63 6.28 1.63
CA LEU A 193 -20.37 5.64 2.71
C LEU A 193 -19.43 4.81 3.59
N HIS A 194 -18.56 4.01 2.98
CA HIS A 194 -17.56 3.21 3.70
C HIS A 194 -16.57 4.07 4.47
N TYR A 195 -16.01 5.12 3.87
CA TYR A 195 -15.08 6.01 4.56
C TYR A 195 -15.73 6.74 5.75
N ARG A 196 -17.03 7.08 5.66
CA ARG A 196 -17.78 7.64 6.81
C ARG A 196 -17.97 6.63 7.94
N ARG A 197 -18.21 5.35 7.63
CA ARG A 197 -18.29 4.29 8.65
C ARG A 197 -16.93 4.07 9.32
N ALA A 198 -15.85 4.08 8.54
CA ALA A 198 -14.49 3.97 9.06
C ALA A 198 -14.15 5.11 10.04
N ASP A 199 -14.43 6.36 9.66
CA ASP A 199 -14.19 7.54 10.53
C ASP A 199 -15.05 7.50 11.81
N ALA A 200 -16.32 7.09 11.69
CA ALA A 200 -17.19 6.94 12.87
C ALA A 200 -16.69 5.85 13.84
N ALA A 201 -16.15 4.75 13.31
CA ALA A 201 -15.63 3.63 14.09
C ALA A 201 -14.31 3.96 14.78
N TYR A 202 -13.41 4.65 14.09
CA TYR A 202 -12.06 4.92 14.58
C TYR A 202 -11.61 6.35 14.20
N PRO A 203 -12.13 7.38 14.90
CA PRO A 203 -11.99 8.77 14.47
C PRO A 203 -10.55 9.28 14.56
N GLY A 204 -10.23 10.18 13.62
CA GLY A 204 -8.91 10.82 13.50
C GLY A 204 -7.82 9.90 12.98
N TYR A 205 -8.20 8.81 12.30
CA TYR A 205 -7.27 7.88 11.70
C TYR A 205 -6.82 8.40 10.33
N TRP A 206 -5.53 8.73 10.23
CA TRP A 206 -4.93 9.30 9.02
C TRP A 206 -5.22 8.48 7.74
N LEU A 207 -5.31 7.14 7.85
CA LEU A 207 -5.57 6.28 6.70
C LEU A 207 -6.96 6.56 6.09
N VAL A 208 -7.96 6.84 6.94
CA VAL A 208 -9.30 7.22 6.48
C VAL A 208 -9.25 8.60 5.86
N GLU A 209 -8.56 9.55 6.49
CA GLU A 209 -8.41 10.92 5.98
C GLU A 209 -7.72 10.95 4.61
N GLU A 210 -6.71 10.10 4.39
CA GLU A 210 -6.01 9.92 3.11
C GLU A 210 -6.96 9.48 2.00
N HIS A 211 -7.77 8.45 2.22
CA HIS A 211 -8.71 7.95 1.20
C HIS A 211 -9.87 8.91 0.94
N VAL A 212 -10.29 9.67 1.96
CA VAL A 212 -11.27 10.76 1.78
C VAL A 212 -10.65 11.89 0.95
N ALA A 213 -9.40 12.26 1.21
CA ALA A 213 -8.69 13.29 0.46
C ALA A 213 -8.48 12.89 -1.01
N GLU A 214 -8.13 11.62 -1.26
CA GLU A 214 -8.03 11.09 -2.61
C GLU A 214 -9.36 11.19 -3.37
N LEU A 215 -10.47 10.76 -2.74
CA LEU A 215 -11.79 10.86 -3.34
C LEU A 215 -12.17 12.32 -3.67
N LEU A 216 -11.86 13.27 -2.78
CA LEU A 216 -12.05 14.71 -3.02
C LEU A 216 -11.21 15.21 -4.19
N GLY A 217 -9.96 14.77 -4.30
CA GLY A 217 -9.08 15.09 -5.41
C GLY A 217 -9.66 14.61 -6.74
N ALA A 218 -10.15 13.38 -6.80
CA ALA A 218 -10.80 12.82 -7.98
C ALA A 218 -12.11 13.54 -8.36
N GLU A 219 -12.74 14.25 -7.42
CA GLU A 219 -13.92 15.11 -7.63
C GLU A 219 -13.60 16.55 -8.05
N GLY A 220 -12.31 16.88 -8.20
CA GLY A 220 -11.88 18.23 -8.54
C GLY A 220 -11.80 19.19 -7.35
N ARG A 221 -11.98 18.71 -6.12
CA ARG A 221 -11.89 19.53 -4.88
C ARG A 221 -10.44 19.63 -4.40
N TYR A 222 -9.56 20.08 -5.30
CA TYR A 222 -8.11 19.94 -5.15
C TYR A 222 -7.54 20.66 -3.92
N GLU A 223 -7.93 21.91 -3.67
CA GLU A 223 -7.41 22.68 -2.52
C GLU A 223 -7.80 22.06 -1.18
N GLU A 224 -9.02 21.50 -1.10
CA GLU A 224 -9.53 20.84 0.09
C GLU A 224 -8.81 19.51 0.34
N ALA A 225 -8.65 18.70 -0.71
CA ALA A 225 -7.85 17.48 -0.67
C ALA A 225 -6.41 17.77 -0.24
N ALA A 226 -5.76 18.78 -0.83
CA ALA A 226 -4.40 19.18 -0.47
C ALA A 226 -4.32 19.61 1.01
N GLY A 227 -5.31 20.38 1.49
CA GLY A 227 -5.39 20.77 2.90
C GLY A 227 -5.59 19.59 3.86
N MET A 228 -6.22 18.48 3.43
CA MET A 228 -6.28 17.24 4.21
C MET A 228 -4.92 16.56 4.26
N PHE A 229 -4.27 16.36 3.12
CA PHE A 229 -2.95 15.75 3.06
C PHE A 229 -1.89 16.56 3.82
N GLU A 230 -1.92 17.90 3.76
CA GLU A 230 -1.02 18.76 4.54
C GLU A 230 -1.16 18.52 6.05
N ARG A 231 -2.38 18.26 6.55
CA ARG A 231 -2.59 17.91 7.97
C ARG A 231 -1.97 16.56 8.31
N ILE A 232 -2.14 15.55 7.46
CA ILE A 232 -1.54 14.23 7.68
C ILE A 232 -0.01 14.35 7.67
N ALA A 233 0.56 14.97 6.63
CA ALA A 233 2.00 15.19 6.46
C ALA A 233 2.63 16.06 7.56
N SER A 234 1.84 16.83 8.31
CA SER A 234 2.34 17.56 9.49
C SER A 234 2.70 16.67 10.68
N THR A 235 2.22 15.42 10.67
CA THR A 235 2.39 14.47 11.78
C THR A 235 3.32 13.30 11.47
N VAL A 236 3.55 13.01 10.18
CA VAL A 236 4.39 11.89 9.72
C VAL A 236 5.21 12.32 8.50
N ASN A 237 6.47 11.89 8.44
CA ASN A 237 7.33 12.14 7.29
C ASN A 237 7.03 11.14 6.18
N ARG A 238 6.15 11.50 5.24
CA ARG A 238 5.69 10.68 4.11
C ARG A 238 5.86 11.45 2.79
N PRO A 239 7.01 11.28 2.09
CA PRO A 239 7.28 11.95 0.82
C PRO A 239 6.22 11.69 -0.26
N ASP A 240 5.56 10.53 -0.22
CA ASP A 240 4.41 10.19 -1.05
C ASP A 240 3.20 11.12 -0.86
N LEU A 241 2.88 11.49 0.38
CA LEU A 241 1.87 12.50 0.65
C LEU A 241 2.33 13.89 0.20
N GLU A 242 3.63 14.20 0.32
CA GLU A 242 4.19 15.46 -0.19
C GLU A 242 4.04 15.56 -1.72
N GLN A 243 4.22 14.46 -2.45
CA GLN A 243 3.97 14.41 -3.89
C GLN A 243 2.50 14.66 -4.21
N ALA A 244 1.58 13.94 -3.54
CA ALA A 244 0.14 14.09 -3.72
C ALA A 244 -0.33 15.54 -3.47
N ILE A 245 0.18 16.20 -2.41
CA ILE A 245 -0.08 17.62 -2.14
C ILE A 245 0.39 18.50 -3.30
N GLY A 246 1.58 18.23 -3.82
CA GLY A 246 2.15 18.97 -4.93
C GLY A 246 1.34 18.85 -6.23
N GLU A 247 0.92 17.63 -6.58
CA GLU A 247 0.06 17.34 -7.73
C GLU A 247 -1.32 18.01 -7.60
N LEU A 248 -1.93 17.98 -6.41
CA LEU A 248 -3.19 18.66 -6.16
C LEU A 248 -3.06 20.19 -6.28
N TYR A 249 -1.97 20.78 -5.81
CA TYR A 249 -1.76 22.22 -6.01
C TYR A 249 -1.51 22.60 -7.46
N GLU A 250 -0.88 21.72 -8.25
CA GLU A 250 -0.73 21.93 -9.69
C GLU A 250 -2.10 21.89 -10.39
N LEU A 251 -2.93 20.91 -10.06
CA LEU A 251 -4.31 20.82 -10.57
C LEU A 251 -5.17 22.01 -10.13
N ALA A 252 -4.87 22.64 -9.00
CA ALA A 252 -5.48 23.87 -8.53
C ALA A 252 -4.88 25.16 -9.14
N GLY A 253 -3.86 25.07 -9.99
CA GLY A 253 -3.16 26.22 -10.58
C GLY A 253 -2.29 27.01 -9.59
N GLN A 254 -1.84 26.38 -8.51
CA GLN A 254 -0.98 26.95 -7.47
C GLN A 254 0.49 26.53 -7.64
N ASP A 255 1.08 26.81 -8.81
CA ASP A 255 2.39 26.32 -9.26
C ASP A 255 3.53 26.47 -8.24
N ARG A 256 3.59 27.59 -7.52
CA ARG A 256 4.65 27.81 -6.51
C ARG A 256 4.54 26.83 -5.34
N ARG A 257 3.32 26.53 -4.89
CA ARG A 257 3.11 25.54 -3.82
C ARG A 257 3.34 24.14 -4.34
N ALA A 258 2.89 23.86 -5.56
CA ALA A 258 3.13 22.60 -6.24
C ALA A 258 4.63 22.28 -6.29
N ALA A 259 5.45 23.20 -6.82
CA ALA A 259 6.90 23.05 -6.91
C ALA A 259 7.55 22.82 -5.54
N TYR A 260 7.16 23.58 -4.52
CA TYR A 260 7.69 23.42 -3.16
C TYR A 260 7.47 22.00 -2.61
N TRP A 261 6.26 21.47 -2.75
CA TRP A 261 5.91 20.15 -2.25
C TRP A 261 6.54 19.02 -3.07
N LYS A 262 6.55 19.13 -4.40
CA LYS A 262 7.20 18.18 -5.32
C LYS A 262 8.71 18.08 -5.06
N GLU A 263 9.40 19.20 -4.85
CA GLU A 263 10.83 19.20 -4.50
C GLU A 263 11.11 18.55 -3.14
N ARG A 264 10.21 18.70 -2.16
CA ARG A 264 10.32 18.01 -0.88
C ARG A 264 10.15 16.50 -1.02
N ALA A 265 9.14 16.07 -1.78
CA ALA A 265 8.89 14.67 -2.06
C ALA A 265 10.13 13.99 -2.67
N LEU A 266 10.67 14.57 -3.75
CA LEU A 266 11.88 14.04 -4.40
C LEU A 266 13.06 13.96 -3.44
N ARG A 267 13.28 14.99 -2.63
CA ARG A 267 14.34 14.98 -1.61
C ARG A 267 14.14 13.84 -0.61
N GLY A 268 12.90 13.64 -0.15
CA GLY A 268 12.54 12.56 0.75
C GLY A 268 12.81 11.18 0.17
N TYR A 269 12.38 10.93 -1.07
CA TYR A 269 12.65 9.68 -1.78
C TYR A 269 14.15 9.43 -1.96
N LEU A 270 14.90 10.41 -2.46
CA LEU A 270 16.34 10.25 -2.69
C LEU A 270 17.12 10.05 -1.38
N GLN A 271 16.73 10.70 -0.28
CA GLN A 271 17.30 10.44 1.04
C GLN A 271 16.99 9.03 1.53
N SER A 272 15.80 8.48 1.23
CA SER A 272 15.47 7.09 1.50
C SER A 272 16.42 6.15 0.76
N VAL A 273 16.62 6.36 -0.54
CA VAL A 273 17.58 5.55 -1.30
C VAL A 273 19.01 5.65 -0.77
N GLN A 274 19.46 6.85 -0.37
CA GLN A 274 20.78 7.03 0.24
C GLN A 274 20.96 6.22 1.54
N ARG A 275 19.88 5.93 2.26
CA ARG A 275 19.89 5.06 3.44
C ARG A 275 19.79 3.56 3.11
N GLY A 276 19.74 3.19 1.83
CA GLY A 276 19.57 1.81 1.37
C GLY A 276 18.15 1.29 1.53
N GLU A 277 17.17 2.18 1.64
CA GLU A 277 15.75 1.83 1.69
C GLU A 277 15.19 1.73 0.26
N VAL A 278 14.25 0.79 0.06
CA VAL A 278 13.73 0.42 -1.27
C VAL A 278 12.24 0.69 -1.46
N HIS A 279 11.52 0.99 -0.38
CA HIS A 279 10.05 1.10 -0.38
C HIS A 279 9.52 2.26 -1.22
N TYR A 280 10.36 3.24 -1.59
CA TYR A 280 9.97 4.38 -2.44
C TYR A 280 10.37 4.24 -3.92
N TYR A 281 10.84 3.07 -4.38
CA TYR A 281 11.27 2.94 -5.79
C TYR A 281 10.12 3.15 -6.77
N HIS A 282 8.92 2.61 -6.50
CA HIS A 282 7.74 2.85 -7.35
C HIS A 282 7.33 4.32 -7.37
N HIS A 283 7.32 5.00 -6.22
CA HIS A 283 7.06 6.44 -6.17
C HIS A 283 8.09 7.27 -6.94
N LEU A 284 9.36 6.85 -6.99
CA LEU A 284 10.35 7.50 -7.85
C LEU A 284 10.00 7.30 -9.33
N VAL A 285 9.44 6.15 -9.73
CA VAL A 285 8.92 5.99 -11.10
C VAL A 285 7.84 7.02 -11.38
N ASP A 286 6.78 7.06 -10.57
CA ASP A 286 5.65 7.97 -10.79
C ASP A 286 6.10 9.44 -10.74
N TYR A 287 7.01 9.81 -9.82
CA TYR A 287 7.58 11.15 -9.79
C TYR A 287 8.30 11.50 -11.09
N TYR A 288 9.15 10.61 -11.61
CA TYR A 288 9.90 10.91 -12.82
C TYR A 288 9.06 10.83 -14.09
N THR A 289 7.98 10.04 -14.12
CA THR A 289 7.05 10.02 -15.27
C THR A 289 6.08 11.19 -15.26
N ASP A 290 5.51 11.54 -14.10
CA ASP A 290 4.32 12.39 -14.01
C ASP A 290 4.65 13.80 -13.48
N VAL A 291 5.79 13.98 -12.81
CA VAL A 291 6.20 15.27 -12.22
C VAL A 291 7.42 15.89 -12.91
N ALA A 292 8.53 15.15 -12.99
CA ALA A 292 9.77 15.67 -13.57
C ALA A 292 9.85 15.48 -15.09
N GLU A 293 9.01 14.61 -15.65
CA GLU A 293 8.99 14.25 -17.07
C GLU A 293 10.37 13.78 -17.59
N ASP A 294 11.13 13.07 -16.75
CA ASP A 294 12.44 12.47 -17.09
C ASP A 294 12.27 10.96 -17.28
N GLY A 295 11.97 10.57 -18.53
CA GLY A 295 11.76 9.17 -18.90
C GLY A 295 12.96 8.26 -18.62
N ALA A 296 14.18 8.76 -18.81
CA ALA A 296 15.39 7.96 -18.57
C ALA A 296 15.57 7.65 -17.07
N ALA A 297 15.34 8.65 -16.21
CA ALA A 297 15.34 8.45 -14.77
C ALA A 297 14.20 7.51 -14.32
N ALA A 298 13.00 7.66 -14.89
CA ALA A 298 11.87 6.77 -14.62
C ALA A 298 12.19 5.30 -14.97
N VAL A 299 12.78 5.05 -16.15
CA VAL A 299 13.15 3.69 -16.59
C VAL A 299 14.17 3.07 -15.64
N LYS A 300 15.14 3.85 -15.15
CA LYS A 300 16.09 3.38 -14.15
C LYS A 300 15.36 2.89 -12.90
N TRP A 301 14.52 3.72 -12.28
CA TRP A 301 13.84 3.34 -11.04
C TRP A 301 12.82 2.23 -11.22
N ALA A 302 12.15 2.17 -12.37
CA ALA A 302 11.23 1.08 -12.69
C ALA A 302 11.97 -0.25 -12.85
N GLY A 303 13.19 -0.22 -13.40
CA GLY A 303 14.08 -1.38 -13.44
C GLY A 303 14.50 -1.84 -12.04
N GLU A 304 14.82 -0.92 -11.13
CA GLU A 304 15.16 -1.24 -9.73
C GLU A 304 13.96 -1.85 -8.98
N ASP A 305 12.76 -1.27 -9.08
CA ASP A 305 11.56 -1.82 -8.42
C ASP A 305 11.17 -3.20 -8.96
N LEU A 306 11.24 -3.39 -10.29
CA LEU A 306 10.97 -4.68 -10.92
C LEU A 306 11.92 -5.79 -10.46
N GLN A 307 13.19 -5.46 -10.15
CA GLN A 307 14.14 -6.44 -9.61
C GLN A 307 13.76 -6.92 -8.21
N LEU A 308 13.09 -6.09 -7.40
CA LEU A 308 12.65 -6.47 -6.06
C LEU A 308 11.45 -7.41 -6.13
N ARG A 309 10.53 -7.14 -7.07
CA ARG A 309 9.26 -7.84 -7.19
C ARG A 309 8.79 -7.78 -8.64
N VAL A 310 8.55 -8.94 -9.25
CA VAL A 310 8.02 -9.04 -10.60
C VAL A 310 6.52 -9.33 -10.51
N ASN A 311 5.70 -8.31 -10.70
CA ASN A 311 4.24 -8.41 -10.68
C ASN A 311 3.62 -7.46 -11.72
N PHE A 312 2.30 -7.43 -11.81
CA PHE A 312 1.61 -6.60 -12.81
C PHE A 312 1.97 -5.12 -12.67
N ALA A 313 2.04 -4.60 -11.44
CA ALA A 313 2.26 -3.19 -11.16
C ALA A 313 3.66 -2.74 -11.57
N THR A 314 4.69 -3.50 -11.21
CA THR A 314 6.09 -3.22 -11.59
C THR A 314 6.33 -3.35 -13.10
N GLN A 315 5.69 -4.32 -13.76
CA GLN A 315 5.73 -4.46 -15.21
C GLN A 315 5.04 -3.28 -15.91
N ALA A 316 3.89 -2.84 -15.40
CA ALA A 316 3.15 -1.69 -15.90
C ALA A 316 3.90 -0.37 -15.68
N ALA A 317 4.53 -0.20 -14.51
CA ALA A 317 5.36 0.96 -14.20
C ALA A 317 6.57 1.05 -15.14
N LEU A 318 7.25 -0.07 -15.42
CA LEU A 318 8.32 -0.10 -16.41
C LEU A 318 7.81 0.20 -17.83
N ALA A 319 6.66 -0.35 -18.21
CA ALA A 319 6.05 -0.03 -19.49
C ALA A 319 5.72 1.46 -19.63
N TRP A 320 5.16 2.07 -18.59
CA TRP A 320 4.85 3.51 -18.54
C TRP A 320 6.12 4.37 -18.60
N ALA A 321 7.15 4.01 -17.84
CA ALA A 321 8.43 4.69 -17.88
C ALA A 321 9.09 4.63 -19.27
N LEU A 322 9.06 3.47 -19.93
CA LEU A 322 9.56 3.29 -21.29
C LEU A 322 8.77 4.11 -22.32
N TYR A 323 7.46 4.25 -22.10
CA TYR A 323 6.61 5.12 -22.91
C TYR A 323 6.99 6.61 -22.75
N CYS A 324 7.21 7.08 -21.52
CA CYS A 324 7.70 8.45 -21.27
C CYS A 324 9.09 8.68 -21.86
N ASP A 325 9.95 7.65 -21.89
CA ASP A 325 11.25 7.66 -22.58
C ASP A 325 11.16 7.47 -24.11
N ARG A 326 9.94 7.44 -24.68
CA ARG A 326 9.63 7.28 -26.11
C ARG A 326 10.12 5.96 -26.73
N ARG A 327 10.33 4.93 -25.91
CA ARG A 327 10.72 3.57 -26.32
C ARG A 327 9.49 2.69 -26.52
N PHE A 328 8.61 3.09 -27.43
CA PHE A 328 7.25 2.51 -27.55
C PHE A 328 7.23 1.01 -27.82
N SER A 329 8.14 0.48 -28.63
CA SER A 329 8.20 -0.98 -28.90
C SER A 329 8.58 -1.79 -27.66
N ASP A 330 9.43 -1.26 -26.78
CA ASP A 330 9.77 -1.90 -25.51
C ASP A 330 8.61 -1.76 -24.51
N ALA A 331 7.95 -0.59 -24.49
CA ALA A 331 6.78 -0.34 -23.66
C ALA A 331 5.65 -1.33 -23.96
N VAL A 332 5.37 -1.60 -25.24
CA VAL A 332 4.39 -2.62 -25.66
C VAL A 332 4.74 -4.01 -25.12
N GLN A 333 6.00 -4.44 -25.22
CA GLN A 333 6.41 -5.75 -24.71
C GLN A 333 6.19 -5.91 -23.21
N TRP A 334 6.38 -4.83 -22.43
CA TRP A 334 6.18 -4.86 -20.98
C TRP A 334 4.70 -4.74 -20.60
N ILE A 335 3.92 -3.91 -21.29
CA ILE A 335 2.50 -3.78 -20.98
C ILE A 335 1.73 -5.07 -21.35
N ASP A 336 2.12 -5.76 -22.43
CA ASP A 336 1.57 -7.08 -22.78
C ASP A 336 1.73 -8.08 -21.63
N ARG A 337 2.88 -8.07 -20.93
CA ARG A 337 3.14 -8.95 -19.78
C ARG A 337 2.27 -8.59 -18.59
N ALA A 338 2.11 -7.29 -18.31
CA ALA A 338 1.27 -6.81 -17.23
C ALA A 338 -0.20 -7.21 -17.44
N LEU A 339 -0.71 -7.06 -18.67
CA LEU A 339 -2.08 -7.41 -19.04
C LEU A 339 -2.33 -8.93 -19.06
N ALA A 340 -1.31 -9.74 -19.34
CA ALA A 340 -1.43 -11.20 -19.45
C ALA A 340 -1.86 -11.90 -18.15
N CYS A 341 -1.75 -11.22 -17.01
CA CYS A 341 -1.98 -11.85 -15.71
C CYS A 341 -3.44 -11.86 -15.24
N GLY A 342 -4.35 -11.16 -15.94
CA GLY A 342 -5.79 -11.14 -15.62
C GLY A 342 -6.20 -10.18 -14.50
N VAL A 343 -5.31 -9.30 -14.06
CA VAL A 343 -5.67 -8.20 -13.15
C VAL A 343 -6.63 -7.25 -13.86
N VAL A 344 -7.65 -6.81 -13.14
CA VAL A 344 -8.60 -5.79 -13.59
C VAL A 344 -8.28 -4.51 -12.83
N ASP A 345 -7.63 -3.57 -13.51
CA ASP A 345 -7.20 -2.30 -12.94
C ASP A 345 -7.38 -1.18 -13.99
N PRO A 346 -8.27 -0.20 -13.75
CA PRO A 346 -8.54 0.83 -14.75
C PRO A 346 -7.31 1.64 -15.14
N LEU A 347 -6.38 1.90 -14.20
CA LEU A 347 -5.19 2.70 -14.47
C LEU A 347 -4.22 1.92 -15.36
N LEU A 348 -4.09 0.60 -15.13
CA LEU A 348 -3.37 -0.29 -16.03
C LEU A 348 -3.92 -0.20 -17.46
N ASP A 349 -5.24 -0.38 -17.64
CA ASP A 349 -5.88 -0.34 -18.95
C ASP A 349 -5.76 1.04 -19.60
N PHE A 350 -5.89 2.11 -18.81
CA PHE A 350 -5.72 3.48 -19.29
C PHE A 350 -4.29 3.74 -19.78
N ARG A 351 -3.27 3.43 -18.98
CA ARG A 351 -1.86 3.58 -19.37
C ARG A 351 -1.54 2.68 -20.58
N ALA A 352 -2.07 1.45 -20.63
CA ALA A 352 -1.92 0.57 -21.77
C ALA A 352 -2.50 1.15 -23.05
N SER A 353 -3.67 1.79 -22.98
CA SER A 353 -4.29 2.45 -24.13
C SER A 353 -3.40 3.53 -24.75
N GLU A 354 -2.73 4.33 -23.92
CA GLU A 354 -1.82 5.38 -24.35
C GLU A 354 -0.55 4.81 -25.00
N ILE A 355 -0.03 3.70 -24.45
CA ILE A 355 1.13 2.96 -24.99
C ILE A 355 0.81 2.38 -26.38
N TYR A 356 -0.30 1.65 -26.51
CA TYR A 356 -0.69 1.07 -27.80
C TYR A 356 -0.97 2.14 -28.85
N ARG A 357 -1.58 3.26 -28.47
CA ARG A 357 -1.82 4.38 -29.39
C ARG A 357 -0.50 4.95 -29.93
N ALA A 358 0.49 5.20 -29.05
CA ALA A 358 1.79 5.69 -29.49
C ALA A 358 2.57 4.68 -30.34
N ALA A 359 2.30 3.38 -30.17
CA ALA A 359 2.84 2.31 -31.02
C ALA A 359 2.04 2.10 -32.34
N GLY A 360 0.97 2.85 -32.57
CA GLY A 360 0.12 2.75 -33.77
C GLY A 360 -0.92 1.63 -33.75
N ASN A 361 -1.16 1.00 -32.60
CA ASN A 361 -2.19 -0.02 -32.42
C ASN A 361 -3.53 0.61 -31.97
N GLU A 362 -4.18 1.31 -32.89
CA GLU A 362 -5.37 2.15 -32.64
C GLU A 362 -6.61 1.38 -32.16
N ILE A 363 -6.78 0.12 -32.60
CA ILE A 363 -7.95 -0.68 -32.22
C ILE A 363 -7.83 -1.10 -30.76
N GLU A 364 -6.68 -1.66 -30.37
CA GLU A 364 -6.43 -2.11 -29.01
C GLU A 364 -6.46 -0.92 -28.03
N ALA A 365 -5.84 0.20 -28.42
CA ALA A 365 -5.86 1.42 -27.65
C ALA A 365 -7.30 1.89 -27.34
N ARG A 366 -8.18 1.90 -28.35
CA ARG A 366 -9.57 2.32 -28.14
C ARG A 366 -10.32 1.39 -27.19
N ASN A 367 -10.18 0.08 -27.38
CA ASN A 367 -10.87 -0.92 -26.54
C ASN A 367 -10.46 -0.80 -25.07
N LEU A 368 -9.15 -0.71 -24.80
CA LEU A 368 -8.62 -0.56 -23.45
C LEU A 368 -9.06 0.75 -22.80
N ARG A 369 -9.03 1.86 -23.55
CA ARG A 369 -9.49 3.16 -23.05
C ARG A 369 -10.97 3.13 -22.69
N GLU A 370 -11.81 2.54 -23.54
CA GLU A 370 -13.25 2.39 -23.27
C GLU A 370 -13.48 1.50 -22.04
N GLY A 371 -12.75 0.38 -21.92
CA GLY A 371 -12.79 -0.49 -20.74
C GLY A 371 -12.43 0.24 -19.45
N ALA A 372 -11.31 0.96 -19.43
CA ALA A 372 -10.85 1.74 -18.29
C ALA A 372 -11.90 2.77 -17.84
N LEU A 373 -12.46 3.54 -18.78
CA LEU A 373 -13.46 4.57 -18.49
C LEU A 373 -14.81 4.00 -18.07
N ASN A 374 -15.17 2.80 -18.55
CA ASN A 374 -16.37 2.10 -18.11
C ASN A 374 -16.24 1.58 -16.68
N LEU A 375 -15.04 1.14 -16.28
CA LEU A 375 -14.77 0.72 -14.91
C LEU A 375 -14.67 1.91 -13.95
N ASN A 376 -13.93 2.95 -14.33
CA ASN A 376 -13.80 4.16 -13.55
C ASN A 376 -13.72 5.39 -14.48
N PRO A 377 -14.80 6.19 -14.59
CA PRO A 377 -14.85 7.36 -15.48
C PRO A 377 -13.79 8.43 -15.19
N THR A 378 -13.15 8.36 -14.02
CA THR A 378 -12.19 9.35 -13.53
C THR A 378 -10.79 8.82 -13.35
N VAL A 379 -10.50 7.66 -13.92
CA VAL A 379 -9.17 7.02 -13.92
C VAL A 379 -8.05 7.93 -14.43
N ALA A 380 -8.35 8.86 -15.34
CA ALA A 380 -7.40 9.83 -15.87
C ALA A 380 -7.17 11.06 -14.97
N GLY A 381 -7.91 11.17 -13.86
CA GLY A 381 -7.81 12.25 -12.90
C GLY A 381 -6.79 11.99 -11.80
N PHE A 382 -6.86 12.83 -10.76
CA PHE A 382 -6.03 12.65 -9.56
C PHE A 382 -6.30 11.29 -8.90
N HIS A 383 -5.22 10.61 -8.55
CA HIS A 383 -5.18 9.39 -7.74
C HIS A 383 -3.90 9.43 -6.90
N VAL A 384 -3.91 8.77 -5.75
CA VAL A 384 -2.71 8.62 -4.93
C VAL A 384 -1.89 7.44 -5.46
N HIS A 385 -0.58 7.64 -5.58
CA HIS A 385 0.36 6.57 -5.88
C HIS A 385 0.60 5.75 -4.61
N HIS A 386 0.49 4.42 -4.65
CA HIS A 386 0.53 3.53 -3.48
C HIS A 386 1.55 2.39 -3.59
#